data_AF-A0A640KCA7-F1
#
_entry.id   AF-A0A640KCA7-F1
#
_cell.length_a   1.000
_cell.length_b   1.000
_cell.length_c   1.000
_cell.angle_alpha   90.00
_cell.angle_beta   90.00
_cell.angle_gamma   90.00
#
_symmetry.space_group_name_H-M   'P 1'
#
loop_
_entity.id
_entity.type
_entity.pdbx_description
1 polymer ?
#
loop_
_entity_poly.entity_id
_entity_poly.type
_entity_poly.pdbx_seq_one_letter_code
_entity_poly.pdbx_strand_id
1 'polypeptide(L)'
;MAQPKSLSTLLRHPLASKRCMMIFHQNGEETMELFELLSRYEAVRPIGQGSYGYVCSARDSDLVEKFQTTPPEEYEDASLTSEEREDIYDTNTLVAIKKLRQLFENNQPRMWLCATREIQLMMAFQHDNVMSATDFFIPLGGVDMMTYDSILQLQHTFDGVYVVMKKMDYTLREVLDSTIVTAAELAPKYEVWMRRVKSLMANCGKANADVSCTPPSGPSLRLQAKSGAQDEGHETVGTAAASTNDHGATMANTSSDNCVKKGGKDAEGSPVCCPLTTVTLHSLTRDYRKFILYQVFRGVGYLHLCPVIHRDLKPENIMLDRCYGTRITDFGQGRDVGLNTTTDYVQTVLDNCTQWYAAPETLTVAINSPMGFIDHDSFHGVDVWSIGCIAAEMLIGRPLFYTASVGGKSQLLSIFRVLGEPSASAIESIAEYRDKETREFFMNSVKKLVQTAPPSSTITPTLAELLRSPYGDEDEDEVRLIIDCLRWDPRERLTIQEALQNPFFTKDGYDPVIDPEDTAQRVPSVRPEDISEPVSGRAFLWNLFLERHPEVKELWNSLVAKHEEEQKVKTAADT
;
A
#
# COMPACT_ATOMS: atom_id res chain seq x y z
N MET A 1 -8.48 16.22 55.36
CA MET A 1 -9.55 16.19 54.36
C MET A 1 -9.07 16.96 53.14
N ALA A 2 -8.50 16.27 52.16
CA ALA A 2 -8.12 16.89 50.90
C ALA A 2 -9.39 17.24 50.14
N GLN A 3 -9.50 18.48 49.65
CA GLN A 3 -10.63 18.87 48.82
C GLN A 3 -10.71 17.97 47.58
N PRO A 4 -11.91 17.57 47.14
CA PRO A 4 -12.05 16.82 45.91
C PRO A 4 -11.57 17.69 44.76
N LYS A 5 -10.53 17.24 44.05
CA LYS A 5 -10.11 17.86 42.80
C LYS A 5 -11.33 17.94 41.90
N SER A 6 -11.59 19.14 41.36
CA SER A 6 -12.63 19.41 40.37
C SER A 6 -12.70 18.30 39.32
N LEU A 7 -13.91 17.88 38.92
CA LEU A 7 -14.19 16.92 37.84
C LEU A 7 -13.44 17.24 36.53
N SER A 8 -13.02 18.49 36.32
CA SER A 8 -12.15 18.89 35.20
C SER A 8 -10.75 18.25 35.22
N THR A 9 -10.30 17.70 36.35
CA THR A 9 -8.99 17.05 36.52
C THR A 9 -9.04 15.54 36.23
N LEU A 10 -10.24 14.95 36.16
CA LEU A 10 -10.46 13.54 35.81
C LEU A 10 -10.50 13.31 34.29
N LEU A 11 -10.55 14.37 33.47
CA LEU A 11 -10.61 14.31 32.00
C LEU A 11 -9.23 14.30 31.31
N ARG A 12 -8.13 14.16 32.07
CA ARG A 12 -6.76 14.18 31.53
C ARG A 12 -5.91 13.04 32.07
N HIS A 13 -6.49 11.85 32.21
CA HIS A 13 -5.64 10.69 32.37
C HIS A 13 -4.97 10.40 31.02
N PRO A 14 -3.63 10.26 30.94
CA PRO A 14 -2.94 10.05 29.66
C PRO A 14 -3.40 8.77 28.94
N LEU A 15 -3.81 7.75 29.70
CA LEU A 15 -4.36 6.50 29.18
C LEU A 15 -5.85 6.54 28.81
N ALA A 16 -6.56 7.64 29.11
CA ALA A 16 -7.98 7.73 28.78
C ALA A 16 -8.16 8.07 27.32
N SER A 17 -9.16 7.45 26.70
CA SER A 17 -9.49 7.71 25.31
C SER A 17 -10.69 8.63 25.14
N LYS A 18 -10.72 9.36 24.03
CA LYS A 18 -11.81 10.22 23.59
C LYS A 18 -12.34 9.70 22.26
N ARG A 19 -13.65 9.74 22.13
CA ARG A 19 -14.34 9.33 20.90
C ARG A 19 -14.52 10.52 19.97
N CYS A 20 -14.13 10.37 18.72
CA CYS A 20 -14.33 11.35 17.66
C CYS A 20 -14.92 10.67 16.43
N MET A 21 -15.99 11.24 15.88
CA MET A 21 -16.58 10.76 14.63
C MET A 21 -15.84 11.38 13.45
N MET A 22 -15.43 10.56 12.50
CA MET A 22 -14.77 10.98 11.27
C MET A 22 -15.64 10.61 10.07
N ILE A 23 -15.68 11.48 9.06
CA ILE A 23 -16.45 11.26 7.82
C ILE A 23 -15.46 11.04 6.69
N PHE A 24 -15.44 9.83 6.14
CA PHE A 24 -14.64 9.48 4.99
C PHE A 24 -15.49 9.55 3.73
N HIS A 25 -14.95 10.13 2.67
CA HIS A 25 -15.59 10.16 1.36
C HIS A 25 -14.81 9.24 0.42
N GLN A 26 -15.43 8.17 -0.06
CA GLN A 26 -14.82 7.25 -1.01
C GLN A 26 -15.81 6.90 -2.12
N ASN A 27 -15.41 7.07 -3.38
CA ASN A 27 -16.23 6.75 -4.56
C ASN A 27 -17.63 7.42 -4.57
N GLY A 28 -17.77 8.59 -3.95
CA GLY A 28 -19.05 9.30 -3.81
C GLY A 28 -19.94 8.80 -2.67
N GLU A 29 -19.47 7.83 -1.88
CA GLU A 29 -20.14 7.36 -0.67
C GLU A 29 -19.50 7.98 0.58
N GLU A 30 -20.34 8.38 1.53
CA GLU A 30 -19.93 8.85 2.84
C GLU A 30 -19.94 7.69 3.84
N THR A 31 -18.79 7.43 4.45
CA THR A 31 -18.66 6.45 5.53
C THR A 31 -18.29 7.17 6.83
N MET A 32 -19.13 7.04 7.84
CA MET A 32 -18.85 7.56 9.17
C MET A 32 -18.13 6.50 10.01
N GLU A 33 -16.98 6.85 10.56
CA GLU A 33 -16.19 5.95 11.39
C GLU A 33 -15.87 6.59 12.75
N LEU A 34 -16.17 5.87 13.82
CA LEU A 34 -15.90 6.30 15.18
C LEU A 34 -14.46 5.93 15.57
N PHE A 35 -13.61 6.93 15.73
CA PHE A 35 -12.27 6.77 16.29
C PHE A 35 -12.31 6.94 17.81
N GLU A 36 -11.52 6.13 18.52
CA GLU A 36 -11.33 6.25 19.96
C GLU A 36 -9.84 6.44 20.24
N LEU A 37 -9.41 7.71 20.35
CA LEU A 37 -8.01 8.11 20.44
C LEU A 37 -7.60 8.38 21.89
N LEU A 38 -6.36 8.05 22.27
CA LEU A 38 -5.81 8.48 23.57
C LEU A 38 -5.89 10.00 23.71
N SER A 39 -6.07 10.49 24.94
CA SER A 39 -6.26 11.92 25.23
C SER A 39 -5.10 12.82 24.78
N ARG A 40 -3.92 12.23 24.54
CA ARG A 40 -2.72 12.86 23.95
C ARG A 40 -2.91 13.25 22.48
N TYR A 41 -3.72 12.50 21.74
CA TYR A 41 -3.96 12.70 20.31
C TYR A 41 -5.26 13.47 20.08
N GLU A 42 -5.14 14.67 19.51
CA GLU A 42 -6.29 15.48 19.10
C GLU A 42 -6.56 15.26 17.62
N ALA A 43 -7.72 14.67 17.31
CA ALA A 43 -8.08 14.34 15.93
C ALA A 43 -8.28 15.62 15.09
N VAL A 44 -7.67 15.67 13.89
CA VAL A 44 -7.72 16.85 13.01
C VAL A 44 -8.63 16.60 11.82
N ARG A 45 -8.29 15.63 10.96
CA ARG A 45 -9.08 15.29 9.76
C ARG A 45 -8.86 13.85 9.30
N PRO A 46 -9.82 13.23 8.62
CA PRO A 46 -9.59 11.98 7.88
C PRO A 46 -8.50 12.18 6.80
N ILE A 47 -7.69 11.16 6.56
CA ILE A 47 -6.65 11.15 5.52
C ILE A 47 -7.01 10.16 4.42
N GLY A 48 -7.33 8.91 4.77
CA GLY A 48 -7.56 7.88 3.78
C GLY A 48 -8.10 6.58 4.35
N GLN A 49 -8.42 5.66 3.45
CA GLN A 49 -8.93 4.33 3.76
C GLN A 49 -8.08 3.31 3.00
N GLY A 50 -7.53 2.33 3.73
CA GLY A 50 -6.75 1.23 3.17
C GLY A 50 -7.49 -0.10 3.26
N SER A 51 -6.84 -1.17 2.80
CA SER A 51 -7.35 -2.55 2.79
C SER A 51 -7.84 -3.06 4.15
N TYR A 52 -7.27 -2.52 5.24
CA TYR A 52 -7.46 -3.05 6.60
C TYR A 52 -7.92 -1.99 7.62
N GLY A 53 -8.23 -0.76 7.19
CA GLY A 53 -8.56 0.28 8.14
C GLY A 53 -8.71 1.70 7.59
N TYR A 54 -8.99 2.61 8.51
CA TYR A 54 -9.15 4.04 8.26
C TYR A 54 -7.97 4.79 8.87
N VAL A 55 -7.54 5.86 8.22
CA VAL A 55 -6.42 6.69 8.67
C VAL A 55 -6.91 8.12 8.88
N CYS A 56 -6.64 8.66 10.06
CA CYS A 56 -6.83 10.08 10.34
C CYS A 56 -5.51 10.76 10.70
N SER A 57 -5.48 12.08 10.55
CA SER A 57 -4.44 12.93 11.12
C SER A 57 -4.84 13.31 12.53
N ALA A 58 -3.88 13.32 13.43
CA ALA A 58 -4.06 13.80 14.78
C ALA A 58 -2.86 14.63 15.20
N ARG A 59 -3.10 15.65 16.03
CA ARG A 59 -2.04 16.43 16.67
C ARG A 59 -1.61 15.72 17.95
N ASP A 60 -0.32 15.50 18.06
CA ASP A 60 0.29 14.85 19.21
C ASP A 60 0.75 15.90 20.23
N SER A 61 0.14 15.90 21.40
CA SER A 61 0.45 16.87 22.48
C SER A 61 1.92 16.83 22.91
N ASP A 62 2.57 15.67 22.88
CA ASP A 62 3.97 15.51 23.30
C ASP A 62 4.91 16.10 22.22
N LEU A 63 4.55 15.95 20.94
CA LEU A 63 5.28 16.60 19.84
C LEU A 63 5.08 18.11 19.85
N VAL A 64 3.89 18.59 20.22
CA VAL A 64 3.64 20.03 20.41
C VAL A 64 4.51 20.59 21.53
N GLU A 65 4.61 19.90 22.68
CA GLU A 65 5.50 20.31 23.78
C GLU A 65 6.97 20.32 23.35
N LYS A 66 7.40 19.28 22.61
CA LYS A 66 8.75 19.22 22.04
C LYS A 66 9.02 20.38 21.08
N PHE A 67 8.08 20.70 20.20
CA PHE A 67 8.22 21.81 19.26
C PHE A 67 8.31 23.16 19.97
N GLN A 68 7.51 23.36 21.03
CA GLN A 68 7.53 24.60 21.82
C GLN A 68 8.83 24.78 22.61
N THR A 69 9.43 23.68 23.07
CA THR A 69 10.68 23.70 23.83
C THR A 69 11.91 23.78 22.94
N THR A 70 11.90 23.11 21.79
CA THR A 70 13.01 23.06 20.83
C THR A 70 12.45 23.07 19.40
N PRO A 71 12.08 24.24 18.85
CA PRO A 71 11.59 24.33 17.49
C PRO A 71 12.72 24.02 16.48
N PRO A 72 12.39 23.51 15.28
CA PRO A 72 13.35 23.36 14.20
C PRO A 72 13.97 24.71 13.82
N GLU A 73 15.27 24.74 13.48
CA GLU A 73 15.98 25.98 13.11
C GLU A 73 15.30 26.72 11.96
N GLU A 74 14.78 25.98 10.98
CA GLU A 74 14.05 26.50 9.84
C GLU A 74 12.81 27.31 10.25
N TYR A 75 12.17 26.98 11.38
CA TYR A 75 10.99 27.70 11.87
C TYR A 75 11.30 29.14 12.31
N GLU A 76 12.54 29.42 12.70
CA GLU A 76 12.96 30.76 13.15
C GLU A 76 13.27 31.71 11.99
N ASP A 77 13.25 31.22 10.74
CA ASP A 77 13.52 32.06 9.57
C ASP A 77 12.44 33.16 9.44
N ALA A 78 12.91 34.40 9.42
CA ALA A 78 12.08 35.60 9.30
C ALA A 78 11.49 35.81 7.90
N SER A 79 12.01 35.11 6.88
CA SER A 79 11.54 35.17 5.51
C SER A 79 10.30 34.30 5.24
N LEU A 80 9.99 33.36 6.14
CA LEU A 80 8.85 32.47 5.99
C LEU A 80 7.51 33.20 6.09
N THR A 81 6.61 32.87 5.18
CA THR A 81 5.20 33.22 5.23
C THR A 81 4.48 32.55 6.39
N SER A 82 3.28 33.03 6.73
CA SER A 82 2.45 32.40 7.76
C SER A 82 2.06 30.96 7.40
N GLU A 83 1.81 30.69 6.12
CA GLU A 83 1.46 29.35 5.61
C GLU A 83 2.65 28.39 5.74
N GLU A 84 3.86 28.81 5.34
CA GLU A 84 5.07 27.98 5.47
C GLU A 84 5.38 27.65 6.94
N ARG A 85 5.18 28.61 7.85
CA ARG A 85 5.33 28.35 9.30
C ARG A 85 4.30 27.36 9.83
N GLU A 86 3.05 27.46 9.37
CA GLU A 86 2.01 26.50 9.74
C GLU A 86 2.33 25.10 9.22
N ASP A 87 2.83 25.00 7.99
CA ASP A 87 3.29 23.73 7.41
C ASP A 87 4.46 23.11 8.18
N ILE A 88 5.46 23.89 8.58
CA ILE A 88 6.56 23.40 9.44
C ILE A 88 6.00 22.92 10.79
N TYR A 89 5.10 23.68 11.41
CA TYR A 89 4.47 23.29 12.67
C TYR A 89 3.68 21.98 12.54
N ASP A 90 2.84 21.85 11.52
CA ASP A 90 2.04 20.66 11.29
C ASP A 90 2.91 19.45 10.93
N THR A 91 3.99 19.65 10.16
CA THR A 91 4.95 18.58 9.80
C THR A 91 5.64 17.99 11.03
N ASN A 92 5.85 18.81 12.07
CA ASN A 92 6.54 18.40 13.28
C ASN A 92 5.59 17.98 14.43
N THR A 93 4.29 18.25 14.32
CA THR A 93 3.32 18.00 15.41
C THR A 93 2.16 17.07 15.03
N LEU A 94 1.91 16.86 13.73
CA LEU A 94 0.88 15.93 13.26
C LEU A 94 1.44 14.53 13.04
N VAL A 95 0.64 13.55 13.44
CA VAL A 95 0.83 12.13 13.19
C VAL A 95 -0.32 11.59 12.38
N ALA A 96 -0.09 10.47 11.69
CA ALA A 96 -1.15 9.66 11.11
C ALA A 96 -1.50 8.52 12.07
N ILE A 97 -2.79 8.30 12.30
CA ILE A 97 -3.29 7.21 13.14
C ILE A 97 -4.16 6.30 12.29
N LYS A 98 -3.68 5.06 12.08
CA LYS A 98 -4.39 4.00 11.37
C LYS A 98 -5.19 3.17 12.36
N LYS A 99 -6.51 3.19 12.23
CA LYS A 99 -7.44 2.31 12.95
C LYS A 99 -7.63 1.03 12.16
N LEU A 100 -7.10 -0.08 12.67
CA LEU A 100 -7.40 -1.42 12.22
C LEU A 100 -8.70 -1.88 12.90
N ARG A 101 -9.66 -2.38 12.12
CA ARG A 101 -10.97 -2.83 12.61
C ARG A 101 -11.30 -4.22 12.08
N GLN A 102 -12.26 -4.88 12.71
CA GLN A 102 -12.74 -6.20 12.28
C GLN A 102 -11.62 -7.23 12.19
N LEU A 103 -10.54 -7.02 12.96
CA LEU A 103 -9.35 -7.83 12.89
C LEU A 103 -9.67 -9.27 13.20
N PHE A 104 -10.63 -9.50 14.09
CA PHE A 104 -11.02 -10.82 14.58
C PHE A 104 -12.44 -11.21 14.18
N GLU A 105 -13.14 -10.38 13.41
CA GLU A 105 -14.47 -10.69 12.89
C GLU A 105 -14.39 -11.72 11.77
N ASN A 106 -15.48 -12.46 11.55
CA ASN A 106 -15.62 -13.46 10.49
C ASN A 106 -14.61 -14.62 10.53
N ASN A 107 -13.83 -14.75 11.61
CA ASN A 107 -12.85 -15.81 11.83
C ASN A 107 -11.92 -16.00 10.62
N GLN A 108 -11.28 -14.91 10.17
CA GLN A 108 -10.31 -14.92 9.07
C GLN A 108 -8.86 -14.84 9.58
N PRO A 109 -8.14 -15.97 9.76
CA PRO A 109 -6.84 -15.96 10.42
C PRO A 109 -5.75 -15.14 9.74
N ARG A 110 -5.88 -14.97 8.43
CA ARG A 110 -4.99 -14.15 7.64
C ARG A 110 -5.01 -12.67 8.08
N MET A 111 -6.17 -12.14 8.46
CA MET A 111 -6.32 -10.71 8.76
C MET A 111 -5.54 -10.30 10.01
N TRP A 112 -5.75 -11.01 11.13
CA TRP A 112 -5.03 -10.72 12.36
C TRP A 112 -3.55 -11.13 12.29
N LEU A 113 -3.18 -12.12 11.48
CA LEU A 113 -1.79 -12.46 11.20
C LEU A 113 -1.06 -11.34 10.45
N CYS A 114 -1.64 -10.82 9.37
CA CYS A 114 -1.07 -9.71 8.61
C CYS A 114 -0.94 -8.45 9.47
N ALA A 115 -1.98 -8.11 10.24
CA ALA A 115 -1.97 -6.94 11.12
C ALA A 115 -0.92 -7.05 12.23
N THR A 116 -0.81 -8.21 12.88
CA THR A 116 0.17 -8.43 13.95
C THR A 116 1.60 -8.33 13.42
N ARG A 117 1.87 -8.94 12.26
CA ARG A 117 3.18 -8.84 11.59
C ARG A 117 3.49 -7.40 11.19
N GLU A 118 2.53 -6.70 10.58
CA GLU A 118 2.69 -5.30 10.18
C GLU A 118 3.07 -4.43 11.39
N ILE A 119 2.35 -4.53 12.50
CA ILE A 119 2.62 -3.76 13.73
C ILE A 119 4.03 -4.06 14.26
N GLN A 120 4.39 -5.34 14.39
CA GLN A 120 5.70 -5.70 14.94
C GLN A 120 6.87 -5.25 14.06
N LEU A 121 6.75 -5.41 12.74
CA LEU A 121 7.76 -4.96 11.79
C LEU A 121 7.90 -3.43 11.85
N MET A 122 6.78 -2.71 11.78
CA MET A 122 6.78 -1.25 11.86
C MET A 122 7.37 -0.72 13.17
N MET A 123 7.15 -1.41 14.29
CA MET A 123 7.73 -1.06 15.59
C MET A 123 9.24 -1.29 15.68
N ALA A 124 9.79 -2.18 14.84
CA ALA A 124 11.22 -2.53 14.85
C ALA A 124 12.05 -1.76 13.82
N PHE A 125 11.43 -1.22 12.77
CA PHE A 125 12.14 -0.49 11.73
C PHE A 125 12.65 0.88 12.21
N GLN A 126 13.89 1.19 11.86
CA GLN A 126 14.58 2.44 12.17
C GLN A 126 15.31 2.96 10.93
N HIS A 127 14.56 3.36 9.91
CA HIS A 127 15.13 3.88 8.67
C HIS A 127 14.30 5.04 8.12
N ASP A 128 14.93 6.00 7.46
CA ASP A 128 14.25 7.19 6.94
C ASP A 128 13.34 6.89 5.75
N ASN A 129 13.66 5.85 4.98
CA ASN A 129 12.88 5.45 3.81
C ASN A 129 11.93 4.25 4.03
N VAL A 130 11.74 3.84 5.28
CA VAL A 130 10.79 2.79 5.66
C VAL A 130 9.81 3.37 6.69
N MET A 131 8.52 3.08 6.55
CA MET A 131 7.53 3.53 7.51
C MET A 131 7.69 2.77 8.83
N SER A 132 7.89 3.50 9.92
CA SER A 132 7.91 2.96 11.27
C SER A 132 6.70 3.45 12.07
N ALA A 133 6.31 2.64 13.04
CA ALA A 133 5.30 3.01 14.01
C ALA A 133 5.99 3.72 15.19
N THR A 134 5.55 4.94 15.49
CA THR A 134 6.00 5.66 16.69
C THR A 134 5.28 5.14 17.93
N ASP A 135 4.06 4.64 17.75
CA ASP A 135 3.24 4.10 18.82
C ASP A 135 2.18 3.12 18.29
N PHE A 136 1.64 2.28 19.16
CA PHE A 136 0.40 1.56 18.86
C PHE A 136 -0.36 1.30 20.15
N PHE A 137 -1.68 1.38 20.12
CA PHE A 137 -2.50 1.27 21.34
C PHE A 137 -3.84 0.59 21.12
N ILE A 138 -4.37 0.06 22.23
CA ILE A 138 -5.75 -0.43 22.36
C ILE A 138 -6.48 0.54 23.28
N PRO A 139 -7.59 1.17 22.86
CA PRO A 139 -8.30 2.13 23.70
C PRO A 139 -8.90 1.49 24.95
N LEU A 140 -8.61 2.05 26.12
CA LEU A 140 -9.13 1.57 27.40
C LEU A 140 -10.50 2.17 27.76
N GLY A 141 -11.03 3.10 26.95
CA GLY A 141 -12.21 3.88 27.28
C GLY A 141 -11.92 5.12 28.12
N GLY A 142 -13.00 5.72 28.62
CA GLY A 142 -12.92 6.81 29.60
C GLY A 142 -12.38 6.32 30.94
N VAL A 143 -12.00 7.25 31.83
CA VAL A 143 -11.45 6.92 33.16
C VAL A 143 -12.44 6.11 34.01
N ASP A 144 -13.73 6.33 33.80
CA ASP A 144 -14.83 5.58 34.41
C ASP A 144 -14.86 4.09 34.01
N MET A 145 -14.29 3.75 32.85
CA MET A 145 -14.21 2.38 32.35
C MET A 145 -12.90 1.68 32.75
N MET A 146 -11.98 2.33 33.43
CA MET A 146 -10.72 1.73 33.89
C MET A 146 -10.90 0.94 35.19
N THR A 147 -11.83 -0.02 35.17
CA THR A 147 -12.08 -0.96 36.29
C THR A 147 -11.50 -2.34 35.97
N TYR A 148 -11.33 -3.18 37.00
CA TYR A 148 -10.87 -4.56 36.83
C TYR A 148 -11.75 -5.33 35.83
N ASP A 149 -13.08 -5.32 36.03
CA ASP A 149 -14.02 -6.07 35.20
C ASP A 149 -14.04 -5.55 33.74
N SER A 150 -14.01 -4.24 33.56
CA SER A 150 -14.01 -3.62 32.23
C SER A 150 -12.74 -3.93 31.44
N ILE A 151 -11.56 -3.83 32.07
CA ILE A 151 -10.29 -4.15 31.38
C ILE A 151 -10.16 -5.66 31.14
N LEU A 152 -10.60 -6.50 32.09
CA LEU A 152 -10.64 -7.95 31.89
C LEU A 152 -11.54 -8.31 30.71
N GLN A 153 -12.71 -7.69 30.59
CA GLN A 153 -13.58 -7.88 29.45
C GLN A 153 -12.92 -7.40 28.16
N LEU A 154 -12.32 -6.20 28.18
CA LEU A 154 -11.69 -5.60 27.01
C LEU A 154 -10.60 -6.50 26.42
N GLN A 155 -9.77 -7.15 27.25
CA GLN A 155 -8.74 -8.12 26.84
C GLN A 155 -9.26 -9.20 25.89
N HIS A 156 -10.52 -9.58 26.03
CA HIS A 156 -11.15 -10.63 25.25
C HIS A 156 -12.05 -10.11 24.12
N THR A 157 -12.47 -8.84 24.18
CA THR A 157 -13.49 -8.31 23.27
C THR A 157 -13.00 -7.20 22.34
N PHE A 158 -11.80 -6.65 22.55
CA PHE A 158 -11.31 -5.57 21.68
C PHE A 158 -11.23 -6.02 20.22
N ASP A 159 -11.55 -5.11 19.31
CA ASP A 159 -11.51 -5.35 17.87
C ASP A 159 -10.86 -4.19 17.10
N GLY A 160 -10.66 -3.05 17.77
CA GLY A 160 -9.95 -1.89 17.23
C GLY A 160 -8.52 -1.81 17.77
N VAL A 161 -7.54 -1.76 16.88
CA VAL A 161 -6.13 -1.50 17.20
C VAL A 161 -5.68 -0.26 16.44
N TYR A 162 -4.96 0.63 17.10
CA TYR A 162 -4.54 1.90 16.52
C TYR A 162 -3.02 1.91 16.39
N VAL A 163 -2.52 2.26 15.20
CA VAL A 163 -1.09 2.39 14.92
C VAL A 163 -0.81 3.85 14.58
N VAL A 164 0.15 4.44 15.28
CA VAL A 164 0.57 5.83 15.11
C VAL A 164 1.87 5.84 14.33
N MET A 165 1.92 6.67 13.29
CA MET A 165 3.04 6.77 12.37
C MET A 165 3.27 8.22 11.96
N LYS A 166 4.43 8.49 11.36
CA LYS A 166 4.70 9.80 10.75
C LYS A 166 3.61 10.11 9.72
N LYS A 167 3.03 11.31 9.78
CA LYS A 167 2.11 11.77 8.75
C LYS A 167 2.89 12.03 7.46
N MET A 168 2.48 11.36 6.39
CA MET A 168 2.91 11.66 5.02
C MET A 168 1.78 12.42 4.30
N ASP A 169 2.09 13.07 3.18
CA ASP A 169 1.15 13.94 2.49
C ASP A 169 0.47 13.26 1.32
N TYR A 170 1.22 12.45 0.56
CA TYR A 170 0.74 11.80 -0.65
C TYR A 170 1.27 10.38 -0.76
N THR A 171 0.58 9.53 -1.50
CA THR A 171 1.16 8.35 -2.12
C THR A 171 1.78 8.72 -3.46
N LEU A 172 2.76 7.96 -3.94
CA LEU A 172 3.30 8.14 -5.29
C LEU A 172 2.17 7.99 -6.31
N ARG A 173 1.24 7.06 -6.12
CA ARG A 173 0.04 6.93 -6.97
C ARG A 173 -0.72 8.25 -7.11
N GLU A 174 -1.06 8.91 -6.01
CA GLU A 174 -1.77 10.21 -6.02
C GLU A 174 -0.96 11.28 -6.74
N VAL A 175 0.36 11.33 -6.53
CA VAL A 175 1.23 12.27 -7.25
C VAL A 175 1.19 12.03 -8.76
N LEU A 176 1.34 10.78 -9.20
CA LEU A 176 1.29 10.44 -10.63
C LEU A 176 -0.08 10.81 -11.21
N ASP A 177 -1.17 10.40 -10.57
CA ASP A 177 -2.54 10.62 -11.06
C ASP A 177 -2.96 12.11 -11.06
N SER A 178 -2.36 12.94 -10.19
CA SER A 178 -2.64 14.38 -10.12
C SER A 178 -2.08 15.18 -11.29
N THR A 179 -1.08 14.64 -11.99
CA THR A 179 -0.41 15.34 -13.09
C THR A 179 -1.17 15.12 -14.39
N ILE A 180 -1.66 16.19 -14.99
CA ILE A 180 -2.37 16.14 -16.26
C ILE A 180 -1.43 16.62 -17.36
N VAL A 181 -1.13 15.72 -18.28
CA VAL A 181 -0.28 16.02 -19.44
C VAL A 181 -1.14 16.41 -20.62
N THR A 182 -0.80 17.54 -21.23
CA THR A 182 -1.43 18.06 -22.44
C THR A 182 -0.56 17.79 -23.67
N ALA A 183 -1.15 17.86 -24.87
CA ALA A 183 -0.42 17.62 -26.12
C ALA A 183 0.75 18.61 -26.33
N ALA A 184 0.67 19.81 -25.75
CA ALA A 184 1.72 20.83 -25.84
C ALA A 184 2.99 20.46 -25.07
N GLU A 185 2.88 19.59 -24.06
CA GLU A 185 4.00 19.15 -23.21
C GLU A 185 4.72 17.93 -23.78
N LEU A 186 4.18 17.30 -24.83
CA LEU A 186 4.81 16.15 -25.48
C LEU A 186 5.98 16.59 -26.35
N ALA A 187 7.09 15.86 -26.24
CA ALA A 187 8.22 16.02 -27.14
C ALA A 187 7.79 15.73 -28.60
N PRO A 188 8.13 16.57 -29.60
CA PRO A 188 7.71 16.38 -30.99
C PRO A 188 8.09 15.02 -31.58
N LYS A 189 9.20 14.43 -31.11
CA LYS A 189 9.66 13.10 -31.54
C LYS A 189 8.80 11.96 -30.97
N TYR A 190 8.16 12.17 -29.82
CA TYR A 190 7.38 11.14 -29.12
C TYR A 190 6.14 10.71 -29.91
N GLU A 191 5.38 11.66 -30.49
CA GLU A 191 4.20 11.31 -31.27
C GLU A 191 4.53 10.44 -32.50
N VAL A 192 5.63 10.79 -33.18
CA VAL A 192 6.12 10.06 -34.35
C VAL A 192 6.53 8.65 -33.94
N TRP A 193 7.25 8.54 -32.82
CA TRP A 193 7.65 7.27 -32.23
C TRP A 193 6.45 6.42 -31.82
N MET A 194 5.46 6.97 -31.12
CA MET A 194 4.26 6.23 -30.69
C MET A 194 3.44 5.70 -31.88
N ARG A 195 3.35 6.46 -32.97
CA ARG A 195 2.72 5.98 -34.22
C ARG A 195 3.45 4.74 -34.76
N ARG A 196 4.78 4.73 -34.73
CA ARG A 196 5.60 3.58 -35.14
C ARG A 196 5.36 2.39 -34.20
N VAL A 197 5.43 2.58 -32.89
CA VAL A 197 5.22 1.51 -31.90
C VAL A 197 3.83 0.90 -32.01
N LYS A 198 2.79 1.72 -32.15
CA LYS A 198 1.42 1.25 -32.34
C LYS A 198 1.29 0.38 -33.60
N SER A 199 1.97 0.74 -34.69
CA SER A 199 2.00 -0.08 -35.90
C SER A 199 2.70 -1.42 -35.69
N LEU A 200 3.82 -1.45 -34.96
CA LEU A 200 4.55 -2.69 -34.67
C LEU A 200 3.70 -3.63 -33.79
N MET A 201 3.11 -3.08 -32.72
CA MET A 201 2.26 -3.84 -31.79
C MET A 201 0.95 -4.34 -32.45
N ALA A 202 0.36 -3.58 -33.37
CA ALA A 202 -0.83 -4.00 -34.11
C ALA A 202 -0.55 -5.18 -35.06
N ASN A 203 0.65 -5.26 -35.62
CA ASN A 203 1.06 -6.36 -36.49
C ASN A 203 1.30 -7.65 -35.68
N CYS A 204 1.74 -7.55 -34.42
CA CYS A 204 1.77 -8.70 -33.50
C CYS A 204 0.37 -9.20 -33.13
N GLY A 205 -0.62 -8.31 -33.00
CA GLY A 205 -2.00 -8.67 -32.65
C GLY A 205 -2.76 -9.39 -33.78
N LYS A 206 -2.49 -9.06 -35.05
CA LYS A 206 -3.13 -9.73 -36.21
C LYS A 206 -2.65 -11.16 -36.42
N ALA A 207 -1.43 -11.50 -36.01
CA ALA A 207 -0.93 -12.87 -36.00
C ALA A 207 -1.62 -13.76 -34.94
N ASN A 208 -2.28 -13.15 -33.94
CA ASN A 208 -2.97 -13.85 -32.85
C ASN A 208 -4.50 -13.90 -33.02
N ALA A 209 -5.05 -13.32 -34.10
CA ALA A 209 -6.50 -13.23 -34.33
C ALA A 209 -7.10 -14.52 -34.94
N ASP A 210 -6.29 -15.49 -35.34
CA ASP A 210 -6.76 -16.79 -35.89
C ASP A 210 -7.07 -17.85 -34.82
N VAL A 211 -7.06 -17.48 -33.52
CA VAL A 211 -7.61 -18.34 -32.46
C VAL A 211 -9.01 -17.85 -32.12
N SER A 212 -9.99 -18.51 -32.71
CA SER A 212 -11.41 -18.33 -32.44
C SER A 212 -11.75 -18.51 -30.97
N CYS A 213 -12.09 -17.41 -30.29
CA CYS A 213 -13.06 -17.44 -29.21
C CYS A 213 -14.37 -16.93 -29.78
N THR A 214 -15.22 -17.85 -30.23
CA THR A 214 -16.65 -17.57 -30.35
C THR A 214 -17.16 -17.08 -28.99
N PRO A 215 -17.91 -15.98 -28.92
CA PRO A 215 -18.57 -15.61 -27.68
C PRO A 215 -19.56 -16.73 -27.32
N PRO A 216 -19.57 -17.28 -26.10
CA PRO A 216 -20.68 -18.12 -25.69
C PRO A 216 -21.93 -17.24 -25.65
N SER A 217 -22.91 -17.60 -26.47
CA SER A 217 -24.29 -17.14 -26.34
C SER A 217 -24.74 -17.41 -24.91
N GLY A 218 -24.89 -16.35 -24.11
CA GLY A 218 -25.32 -16.46 -22.72
C GLY A 218 -26.72 -17.11 -22.62
N PRO A 219 -26.98 -17.94 -21.59
CA PRO A 219 -28.32 -18.41 -21.33
C PRO A 219 -29.17 -17.23 -20.86
N SER A 220 -30.26 -16.96 -21.58
CA SER A 220 -31.29 -16.02 -21.16
C SER A 220 -32.00 -16.58 -19.94
N LEU A 221 -31.55 -16.19 -18.74
CA LEU A 221 -32.29 -16.41 -17.51
C LEU A 221 -33.38 -15.34 -17.39
N ARG A 222 -34.53 -15.65 -17.98
CA ARG A 222 -35.82 -15.10 -17.60
C ARG A 222 -36.05 -15.40 -16.12
N LEU A 223 -35.89 -14.40 -15.26
CA LEU A 223 -36.48 -14.42 -13.92
C LEU A 223 -38.00 -14.27 -14.08
N GLN A 224 -38.70 -15.40 -13.93
CA GLN A 224 -40.14 -15.45 -13.75
C GLN A 224 -40.50 -14.77 -12.44
N ALA A 225 -41.15 -13.60 -12.52
CA ALA A 225 -41.88 -13.02 -11.42
C ALA A 225 -43.04 -13.95 -11.06
N LYS A 226 -42.99 -14.56 -9.88
CA LYS A 226 -44.16 -15.19 -9.26
C LYS A 226 -45.01 -14.09 -8.63
N SER A 227 -46.24 -14.01 -9.14
CA SER A 227 -47.36 -13.25 -8.58
C SER A 227 -47.70 -13.72 -7.16
N GLY A 228 -47.66 -12.79 -6.21
CA GLY A 228 -48.39 -12.86 -4.95
C GLY A 228 -49.06 -11.51 -4.76
N ALA A 229 -50.39 -11.49 -4.92
CA ALA A 229 -51.23 -10.32 -4.71
C ALA A 229 -51.60 -10.19 -3.23
N GLN A 230 -51.79 -8.93 -2.79
CA GLN A 230 -52.49 -8.37 -1.62
C GLN A 230 -51.62 -7.25 -1.05
N ASP A 231 -52.08 -6.07 -0.63
CA ASP A 231 -53.31 -5.28 -0.79
C ASP A 231 -52.97 -3.92 -0.12
N GLU A 232 -53.58 -2.82 -0.58
CA GLU A 232 -53.69 -1.48 0.06
C GLU A 232 -52.39 -0.71 0.46
N GLY A 233 -52.22 0.61 0.34
CA GLY A 233 -53.03 1.77 -0.04
C GLY A 233 -52.23 3.06 0.28
N HIS A 234 -52.66 4.20 -0.28
CA HIS A 234 -52.38 5.61 0.11
C HIS A 234 -50.97 6.22 -0.15
N GLU A 235 -50.88 7.15 -1.12
CA GLU A 235 -50.86 8.66 -1.00
C GLU A 235 -49.42 9.22 -0.92
N THR A 236 -48.84 9.75 -2.01
CA THR A 236 -48.81 11.17 -2.47
C THR A 236 -48.38 12.24 -1.46
N VAL A 237 -47.65 13.23 -2.00
CA VAL A 237 -47.19 14.55 -1.47
C VAL A 237 -45.68 14.55 -1.18
N GLY A 238 -44.79 15.34 -1.79
CA GLY A 238 -44.91 16.57 -2.59
C GLY A 238 -44.50 17.79 -1.75
N THR A 239 -43.31 18.37 -2.03
CA THR A 239 -42.81 19.76 -1.77
C THR A 239 -41.30 19.69 -1.50
N ALA A 240 -40.35 20.32 -2.22
CA ALA A 240 -40.17 21.66 -2.81
C ALA A 240 -39.55 22.70 -1.85
N ALA A 241 -38.40 23.25 -2.30
CA ALA A 241 -37.77 24.54 -1.97
C ALA A 241 -37.01 24.63 -0.61
N ALA A 242 -35.90 25.35 -0.43
CA ALA A 242 -35.15 26.31 -1.23
C ALA A 242 -33.69 26.45 -0.74
N SER A 243 -32.86 26.91 -1.67
CA SER A 243 -31.52 27.54 -1.61
C SER A 243 -31.10 28.30 -0.35
N THR A 244 -29.79 28.21 -0.01
CA THR A 244 -28.85 29.36 0.02
C THR A 244 -27.38 28.87 -0.10
N ASN A 245 -26.56 29.70 -0.77
CA ASN A 245 -25.20 29.47 -1.28
C ASN A 245 -24.08 29.45 -0.21
N ASP A 246 -23.01 28.67 -0.49
CA ASP A 246 -21.57 29.02 -0.33
C ASP A 246 -20.71 27.91 -0.97
N HIS A 247 -20.22 28.01 -2.21
CA HIS A 247 -18.88 28.46 -2.66
C HIS A 247 -17.66 27.94 -1.86
N GLY A 248 -17.01 26.87 -2.36
CA GLY A 248 -15.61 26.55 -2.03
C GLY A 248 -15.13 25.14 -2.40
N ALA A 249 -14.29 25.04 -3.44
CA ALA A 249 -13.41 23.92 -3.84
C ALA A 249 -14.04 22.67 -4.51
N THR A 250 -14.00 22.67 -5.84
CA THR A 250 -14.42 21.60 -6.74
C THR A 250 -13.34 20.51 -6.86
N MET A 251 -13.61 19.31 -6.35
CA MET A 251 -12.87 18.07 -6.66
C MET A 251 -13.39 17.50 -7.98
N ALA A 252 -12.50 17.24 -8.94
CA ALA A 252 -12.85 16.64 -10.22
C ALA A 252 -12.86 15.11 -10.11
N ASN A 253 -14.06 14.53 -10.20
CA ASN A 253 -14.32 13.10 -10.32
C ASN A 253 -13.85 12.55 -11.67
N THR A 254 -13.16 11.41 -11.68
CA THR A 254 -12.94 10.58 -12.86
C THR A 254 -14.04 9.52 -12.98
N SER A 255 -15.06 9.79 -13.79
CA SER A 255 -15.95 8.75 -14.32
C SER A 255 -15.41 8.27 -15.67
N SER A 256 -14.96 7.02 -15.73
CA SER A 256 -14.70 6.31 -16.97
C SER A 256 -16.02 5.97 -17.66
N ASP A 257 -16.43 6.78 -18.63
CA ASP A 257 -17.18 6.34 -19.82
C ASP A 257 -17.57 7.55 -20.69
N ASN A 258 -16.84 7.75 -21.79
CA ASN A 258 -17.37 8.15 -23.10
C ASN A 258 -16.23 8.53 -24.06
N CYS A 259 -15.71 7.56 -24.81
CA CYS A 259 -14.99 7.85 -26.05
C CYS A 259 -15.87 7.45 -27.24
N VAL A 260 -16.79 8.33 -27.62
CA VAL A 260 -17.48 8.26 -28.91
C VAL A 260 -17.14 9.51 -29.73
N LYS A 261 -16.47 9.25 -30.85
CA LYS A 261 -16.00 10.20 -31.86
C LYS A 261 -17.09 11.19 -32.29
N LYS A 262 -16.77 12.50 -32.31
CA LYS A 262 -17.14 13.40 -33.42
C LYS A 262 -16.02 14.40 -33.66
N GLY A 263 -15.65 14.54 -34.93
CA GLY A 263 -14.62 15.48 -35.37
C GLY A 263 -15.05 16.93 -35.18
N GLY A 264 -14.08 17.75 -34.76
CA GLY A 264 -14.21 19.19 -34.60
C GLY A 264 -13.00 19.73 -33.85
N LYS A 265 -12.22 20.55 -34.56
CA LYS A 265 -11.12 21.45 -34.16
C LYS A 265 -10.80 21.61 -32.67
N ASP A 266 -9.51 21.39 -32.38
CA ASP A 266 -8.66 22.10 -31.42
C ASP A 266 -9.20 22.24 -29.98
N ALA A 267 -8.83 21.30 -29.11
CA ALA A 267 -8.96 21.43 -27.65
C ALA A 267 -7.56 21.44 -27.01
N GLU A 268 -6.89 22.59 -27.05
CA GLU A 268 -5.78 22.88 -26.14
C GLU A 268 -6.27 22.65 -24.70
N GLY A 269 -5.70 21.66 -24.00
CA GLY A 269 -6.03 21.35 -22.61
C GLY A 269 -6.70 19.99 -22.34
N SER A 270 -6.96 19.16 -23.35
CA SER A 270 -7.42 17.78 -23.07
C SER A 270 -6.27 16.89 -22.58
N PRO A 271 -6.49 16.06 -21.54
CA PRO A 271 -5.49 15.08 -21.09
C PRO A 271 -5.08 14.14 -22.21
N VAL A 272 -3.77 13.89 -22.33
CA VAL A 272 -3.23 12.96 -23.32
C VAL A 272 -3.32 11.55 -22.77
N CYS A 273 -4.05 10.69 -23.46
CA CYS A 273 -4.02 9.26 -23.19
C CYS A 273 -2.94 8.57 -24.02
N CYS A 274 -2.27 7.59 -23.42
CA CYS A 274 -1.38 6.69 -24.11
C CYS A 274 -2.12 5.94 -25.24
N PRO A 275 -1.66 6.03 -26.50
CA PRO A 275 -2.27 5.32 -27.62
C PRO A 275 -2.31 3.79 -27.54
N LEU A 276 -1.52 3.17 -26.64
CA LEU A 276 -1.41 1.72 -26.46
C LEU A 276 -2.33 1.19 -25.35
N THR A 277 -2.37 1.88 -24.21
CA THR A 277 -3.08 1.43 -23.00
C THR A 277 -4.36 2.20 -22.74
N THR A 278 -4.58 3.33 -23.42
CA THR A 278 -5.67 4.31 -23.18
C THR A 278 -5.65 4.98 -21.80
N VAL A 279 -4.63 4.69 -20.99
CA VAL A 279 -4.38 5.33 -19.70
C VAL A 279 -3.88 6.76 -19.92
N THR A 280 -4.37 7.72 -19.14
CA THR A 280 -3.90 9.11 -19.13
C THR A 280 -2.42 9.16 -18.76
N LEU A 281 -1.63 9.96 -19.49
CA LEU A 281 -0.23 10.15 -19.19
C LEU A 281 -0.06 11.09 -17.99
N HIS A 282 0.88 10.73 -17.12
CA HIS A 282 1.35 11.55 -16.01
C HIS A 282 2.80 12.00 -16.22
N SER A 283 3.20 13.12 -15.63
CA SER A 283 4.56 13.68 -15.78
C SER A 283 5.28 13.77 -14.44
N LEU A 284 6.54 13.34 -14.43
CA LEU A 284 7.44 13.51 -13.29
C LEU A 284 8.83 13.77 -13.85
N THR A 285 9.44 14.91 -13.50
CA THR A 285 10.75 15.31 -14.05
C THR A 285 11.85 14.34 -13.61
N ARG A 286 12.88 14.17 -14.44
CA ARG A 286 14.07 13.35 -14.13
C ARG A 286 14.58 13.46 -12.69
N ASP A 287 14.73 14.66 -12.15
CA ASP A 287 15.33 14.85 -10.83
C ASP A 287 14.44 14.32 -9.70
N TYR A 288 13.12 14.52 -9.78
CA TYR A 288 12.17 13.89 -8.86
C TYR A 288 12.12 12.36 -9.03
N ARG A 289 12.14 11.84 -10.27
CA ARG A 289 12.20 10.39 -10.51
C ARG A 289 13.43 9.78 -9.83
N LYS A 290 14.59 10.42 -10.01
CA LYS A 290 15.85 10.00 -9.39
C LYS A 290 15.78 10.03 -7.87
N PHE A 291 15.33 11.14 -7.29
CA PHE A 291 15.30 11.31 -5.85
C PHE A 291 14.39 10.28 -5.17
N ILE A 292 13.20 10.05 -5.74
CA ILE A 292 12.26 9.03 -5.25
C ILE A 292 12.86 7.63 -5.44
N LEU A 293 13.37 7.31 -6.63
CA LEU A 293 13.90 5.99 -6.94
C LEU A 293 15.12 5.63 -6.06
N TYR A 294 16.00 6.58 -5.81
CA TYR A 294 17.13 6.42 -4.90
C TYR A 294 16.67 6.04 -3.49
N GLN A 295 15.70 6.79 -2.94
CA GLN A 295 15.16 6.54 -1.61
C GLN A 295 14.41 5.20 -1.52
N VAL A 296 13.70 4.80 -2.59
CA VAL A 296 13.08 3.47 -2.67
C VAL A 296 14.14 2.37 -2.63
N PHE A 297 15.23 2.48 -3.42
CA PHE A 297 16.32 1.50 -3.35
C PHE A 297 16.96 1.46 -1.96
N ARG A 298 17.21 2.61 -1.31
CA ARG A 298 17.74 2.66 0.06
C ARG A 298 16.81 1.96 1.06
N GLY A 299 15.52 2.29 1.04
CA GLY A 299 14.54 1.69 1.95
C GLY A 299 14.37 0.18 1.74
N VAL A 300 14.35 -0.27 0.48
CA VAL A 300 14.30 -1.71 0.17
C VAL A 300 15.61 -2.41 0.56
N GLY A 301 16.75 -1.76 0.36
CA GLY A 301 18.05 -2.25 0.81
C GLY A 301 18.08 -2.51 2.32
N TYR A 302 17.56 -1.55 3.11
CA TYR A 302 17.37 -1.73 4.55
C TYR A 302 16.46 -2.92 4.88
N LEU A 303 15.30 -3.06 4.21
CA LEU A 303 14.41 -4.20 4.43
C LEU A 303 15.10 -5.55 4.16
N HIS A 304 15.91 -5.61 3.10
CA HIS A 304 16.66 -6.81 2.71
C HIS A 304 17.78 -7.16 3.69
N LEU A 305 18.37 -6.16 4.37
CA LEU A 305 19.28 -6.38 5.52
C LEU A 305 18.53 -6.89 6.76
N CYS A 306 17.23 -6.60 6.89
CA CYS A 306 16.34 -7.05 7.96
C CYS A 306 15.66 -8.41 7.69
N PRO A 307 16.28 -9.28 6.89
CA PRO A 307 15.65 -10.37 6.11
C PRO A 307 14.17 -10.22 5.71
N VAL A 308 13.65 -9.03 5.40
CA VAL A 308 12.25 -8.81 4.99
C VAL A 308 12.16 -8.58 3.48
N ILE A 309 11.34 -9.38 2.79
CA ILE A 309 10.95 -9.12 1.38
C ILE A 309 9.56 -8.51 1.35
N HIS A 310 9.38 -7.40 0.65
CA HIS A 310 8.10 -6.68 0.65
C HIS A 310 7.02 -7.37 -0.18
N ARG A 311 7.32 -7.81 -1.42
CA ARG A 311 6.46 -8.56 -2.35
C ARG A 311 5.22 -7.87 -2.92
N ASP A 312 4.92 -6.66 -2.48
CA ASP A 312 3.77 -5.87 -2.95
C ASP A 312 4.16 -4.40 -3.14
N LEU A 313 5.38 -4.14 -3.63
CA LEU A 313 5.81 -2.80 -3.98
C LEU A 313 5.02 -2.29 -5.19
N LYS A 314 4.39 -1.14 -5.01
CA LYS A 314 3.57 -0.43 -6.00
C LYS A 314 3.47 1.05 -5.61
N PRO A 315 3.09 1.95 -6.51
CA PRO A 315 3.03 3.39 -6.21
C PRO A 315 2.12 3.76 -5.03
N GLU A 316 1.10 2.96 -4.73
CA GLU A 316 0.22 3.16 -3.56
C GLU A 316 0.95 2.92 -2.23
N ASN A 317 1.99 2.08 -2.24
CA ASN A 317 2.78 1.68 -1.06
C ASN A 317 4.06 2.51 -0.90
N ILE A 318 4.22 3.57 -1.70
CA ILE A 318 5.32 4.54 -1.61
C ILE A 318 4.71 5.86 -1.17
N MET A 319 4.93 6.26 0.08
CA MET A 319 4.44 7.52 0.61
C MET A 319 5.48 8.63 0.45
N LEU A 320 5.01 9.85 0.21
CA LEU A 320 5.78 11.05 -0.05
C LEU A 320 5.32 12.17 0.89
N ASP A 321 6.26 12.90 1.46
CA ASP A 321 5.99 14.20 2.08
C ASP A 321 6.07 15.33 1.04
N ARG A 322 5.79 16.57 1.45
CA ARG A 322 5.85 17.75 0.57
C ARG A 322 7.21 17.97 -0.11
N CYS A 323 8.29 17.45 0.46
CA CYS A 323 9.65 17.54 -0.07
C CYS A 323 10.03 16.29 -0.89
N TYR A 324 9.08 15.41 -1.21
CA TYR A 324 9.31 14.11 -1.85
C TYR A 324 10.20 13.16 -1.02
N GLY A 325 10.32 13.42 0.28
CA GLY A 325 10.86 12.46 1.24
C GLY A 325 10.02 11.19 1.21
N THR A 326 10.66 10.07 0.90
CA THR A 326 9.97 8.82 0.55
C THR A 326 10.00 7.84 1.71
N ARG A 327 8.86 7.20 2.02
CA ARG A 327 8.75 6.08 2.97
C ARG A 327 7.92 4.94 2.38
N ILE A 328 8.48 3.74 2.40
CA ILE A 328 7.80 2.50 1.99
C ILE A 328 6.83 2.05 3.09
N THR A 329 5.63 1.56 2.74
CA THR A 329 4.59 1.13 3.68
C THR A 329 3.90 -0.17 3.24
N ASP A 330 2.98 -0.70 4.06
CA ASP A 330 2.18 -1.91 3.82
C ASP A 330 2.99 -3.22 3.74
N PHE A 331 3.59 -3.58 4.87
CA PHE A 331 4.39 -4.80 5.04
C PHE A 331 3.56 -6.06 5.34
N GLY A 332 2.22 -5.99 5.27
CA GLY A 332 1.32 -7.08 5.67
C GLY A 332 1.47 -8.36 4.84
N GLN A 333 2.06 -8.25 3.65
CA GLN A 333 2.36 -9.36 2.75
C GLN A 333 3.84 -9.79 2.79
N GLY A 334 4.65 -9.10 3.59
CA GLY A 334 6.08 -9.35 3.74
C GLY A 334 6.38 -10.68 4.44
N ARG A 335 7.57 -11.23 4.18
CA ARG A 335 8.03 -12.49 4.81
C ARG A 335 9.49 -12.41 5.24
N ASP A 336 9.77 -13.04 6.37
CA ASP A 336 11.13 -13.25 6.88
C ASP A 336 11.87 -14.33 6.10
N VAL A 337 13.11 -14.04 5.72
CA VAL A 337 14.02 -15.00 5.10
C VAL A 337 14.69 -15.86 6.18
N GLY A 338 14.53 -17.19 6.11
CA GLY A 338 15.32 -18.14 6.89
C GLY A 338 14.60 -18.99 7.96
N LEU A 339 13.26 -18.96 8.05
CA LEU A 339 12.50 -19.91 8.87
C LEU A 339 11.92 -21.04 8.02
N ASN A 340 12.81 -21.92 7.55
CA ASN A 340 12.45 -23.19 6.92
C ASN A 340 12.03 -24.20 8.00
N THR A 341 10.74 -24.24 8.32
CA THR A 341 10.12 -25.51 8.73
C THR A 341 8.91 -25.76 7.86
N THR A 342 9.04 -26.81 7.05
CA THR A 342 7.99 -27.50 6.31
C THR A 342 6.65 -27.48 7.06
N THR A 343 5.67 -26.66 6.63
CA THR A 343 4.21 -26.94 6.62
C THR A 343 3.29 -25.72 6.35
N ASP A 344 3.78 -24.52 6.08
CA ASP A 344 2.92 -23.33 6.17
C ASP A 344 2.27 -22.88 4.85
N TYR A 345 1.12 -23.48 4.56
CA TYR A 345 0.19 -23.09 3.50
C TYR A 345 -0.56 -21.80 3.86
N VAL A 346 -0.13 -20.65 3.34
CA VAL A 346 -0.99 -19.45 3.26
C VAL A 346 -1.07 -18.99 1.82
N GLN A 347 -2.27 -19.18 1.26
CA GLN A 347 -2.73 -18.73 -0.04
C GLN A 347 -2.45 -17.24 -0.23
N THR A 348 -1.41 -16.88 -1.00
CA THR A 348 -1.31 -15.53 -1.58
C THR A 348 -2.38 -15.41 -2.67
N VAL A 349 -3.64 -15.20 -2.26
CA VAL A 349 -4.70 -14.79 -3.17
C VAL A 349 -4.29 -13.41 -3.70
N LEU A 350 -3.59 -13.39 -4.84
CA LEU A 350 -3.37 -12.20 -5.68
C LEU A 350 -4.64 -11.83 -6.45
N ASP A 351 -5.78 -12.49 -6.18
CA ASP A 351 -6.95 -12.50 -7.05
C ASP A 351 -7.78 -11.22 -7.02
N ASN A 352 -7.44 -10.23 -6.19
CA ASN A 352 -8.26 -9.01 -6.04
C ASN A 352 -7.48 -7.69 -6.24
N CYS A 353 -6.19 -7.72 -6.58
CA CYS A 353 -5.36 -6.52 -6.69
C CYS A 353 -4.76 -6.34 -8.09
N THR A 354 -4.42 -5.10 -8.42
CA THR A 354 -3.71 -4.72 -9.64
C THR A 354 -2.32 -5.37 -9.68
N GLN A 355 -2.10 -6.32 -10.59
CA GLN A 355 -0.87 -7.13 -10.66
C GLN A 355 0.24 -6.49 -11.52
N TRP A 356 0.13 -5.20 -11.86
CA TRP A 356 1.03 -4.55 -12.83
C TRP A 356 2.51 -4.54 -12.41
N TYR A 357 2.78 -4.62 -11.11
CA TYR A 357 4.12 -4.59 -10.51
C TYR A 357 4.62 -5.97 -10.06
N ALA A 358 3.82 -7.03 -10.24
CA ALA A 358 4.15 -8.38 -9.78
C ALA A 358 5.13 -9.07 -10.74
N ALA A 359 6.14 -9.72 -10.16
CA ALA A 359 7.22 -10.39 -10.90
C ALA A 359 6.76 -11.71 -11.55
N PRO A 360 7.36 -12.13 -12.69
CA PRO A 360 6.97 -13.35 -13.40
C PRO A 360 6.86 -14.60 -12.53
N GLU A 361 7.74 -14.75 -11.55
CA GLU A 361 7.79 -15.86 -10.60
C GLU A 361 6.65 -15.83 -9.55
N THR A 362 6.02 -14.68 -9.32
CA THR A 362 4.87 -14.56 -8.41
C THR A 362 3.53 -14.74 -9.14
N LEU A 363 3.51 -14.63 -10.48
CA LEU A 363 2.30 -14.68 -11.29
C LEU A 363 1.85 -16.13 -11.58
N THR A 364 1.01 -16.73 -10.74
CA THR A 364 0.13 -17.86 -11.14
C THR A 364 -1.08 -17.99 -10.21
N VAL A 365 -2.24 -18.20 -10.85
CA VAL A 365 -3.58 -18.40 -10.28
C VAL A 365 -3.69 -19.81 -9.69
N ALA A 366 -4.31 -19.89 -8.50
CA ALA A 366 -4.51 -21.05 -7.62
C ALA A 366 -3.26 -21.50 -6.82
N ILE A 367 -3.12 -20.94 -5.61
CA ILE A 367 -2.11 -21.35 -4.62
C ILE A 367 -2.75 -22.35 -3.65
N ASN A 368 -3.08 -23.55 -4.12
CA ASN A 368 -3.53 -24.63 -3.23
C ASN A 368 -2.36 -25.50 -2.71
N SER A 369 -1.14 -25.00 -2.76
CA SER A 369 0.08 -25.79 -2.57
C SER A 369 1.05 -25.11 -1.58
N PRO A 370 1.77 -25.87 -0.73
CA PRO A 370 2.43 -25.38 0.48
C PRO A 370 3.70 -24.61 0.25
N MET A 371 4.29 -24.69 -0.94
CA MET A 371 5.65 -24.19 -1.12
C MET A 371 5.59 -22.73 -1.51
N GLY A 372 5.10 -21.91 -0.57
CA GLY A 372 5.33 -20.48 -0.58
C GLY A 372 6.81 -20.23 -0.27
N PHE A 373 7.61 -20.17 -1.34
CA PHE A 373 8.94 -19.55 -1.37
C PHE A 373 9.93 -20.06 -0.33
N ILE A 374 10.66 -21.10 -0.72
CA ILE A 374 11.88 -21.56 -0.05
C ILE A 374 12.83 -21.95 -1.19
N ASP A 375 13.92 -21.21 -1.46
CA ASP A 375 15.21 -21.59 -0.85
C ASP A 375 16.41 -20.67 -1.12
N HIS A 376 17.30 -20.70 -0.11
CA HIS A 376 18.73 -20.39 -0.01
C HIS A 376 19.47 -19.64 -1.14
N ASP A 377 19.47 -18.30 -1.02
CA ASP A 377 20.65 -17.39 -1.08
C ASP A 377 20.23 -15.99 -1.58
N SER A 378 19.66 -15.20 -0.67
CA SER A 378 19.39 -13.74 -0.73
C SER A 378 19.07 -13.12 -2.10
N PHE A 379 18.21 -13.78 -2.86
CA PHE A 379 17.73 -13.27 -4.12
C PHE A 379 16.43 -12.46 -3.92
N HIS A 380 16.56 -11.14 -3.85
CA HIS A 380 15.45 -10.22 -3.60
C HIS A 380 14.80 -9.63 -4.87
N GLY A 381 15.00 -10.29 -6.01
CA GLY A 381 14.63 -9.69 -7.29
C GLY A 381 13.13 -9.50 -7.51
N VAL A 382 12.25 -10.08 -6.69
CA VAL A 382 10.81 -9.75 -6.74
C VAL A 382 10.62 -8.26 -6.45
N ASP A 383 11.25 -7.75 -5.40
CA ASP A 383 11.16 -6.32 -5.06
C ASP A 383 11.90 -5.48 -6.11
N VAL A 384 13.06 -5.93 -6.60
CA VAL A 384 13.79 -5.24 -7.69
C VAL A 384 12.96 -5.13 -8.96
N TRP A 385 12.21 -6.17 -9.31
CA TRP A 385 11.29 -6.17 -10.44
C TRP A 385 10.19 -5.12 -10.24
N SER A 386 9.57 -5.08 -9.06
CA SER A 386 8.53 -4.10 -8.74
C SER A 386 9.08 -2.67 -8.78
N ILE A 387 10.29 -2.43 -8.27
CA ILE A 387 10.99 -1.13 -8.40
C ILE A 387 11.22 -0.79 -9.88
N GLY A 388 11.67 -1.75 -10.70
CA GLY A 388 11.83 -1.56 -12.14
C GLY A 388 10.53 -1.18 -12.85
N CYS A 389 9.41 -1.78 -12.45
CA CYS A 389 8.07 -1.41 -12.94
C CYS A 389 7.68 0.02 -12.55
N ILE A 390 7.91 0.40 -11.29
CA ILE A 390 7.64 1.75 -10.76
C ILE A 390 8.51 2.80 -11.46
N ALA A 391 9.80 2.54 -11.60
CA ALA A 391 10.75 3.41 -12.31
C ALA A 391 10.36 3.60 -13.78
N ALA A 392 10.00 2.51 -14.47
CA ALA A 392 9.50 2.57 -15.83
C ALA A 392 8.22 3.42 -15.93
N GLU A 393 7.28 3.27 -14.99
CA GLU A 393 6.05 4.05 -14.96
C GLU A 393 6.32 5.55 -14.78
N MET A 394 7.14 5.91 -13.79
CA MET A 394 7.56 7.30 -13.57
C MET A 394 8.19 7.91 -14.83
N LEU A 395 9.01 7.15 -15.57
CA LEU A 395 9.68 7.58 -16.79
C LEU A 395 8.73 7.75 -17.98
N ILE A 396 7.84 6.77 -18.23
CA ILE A 396 7.02 6.74 -19.46
C ILE A 396 5.62 7.35 -19.28
N GLY A 397 5.29 7.76 -18.06
CA GLY A 397 4.01 8.40 -17.73
C GLY A 397 2.83 7.43 -17.64
N ARG A 398 3.07 6.11 -17.52
CA ARG A 398 2.02 5.08 -17.40
C ARG A 398 2.60 3.74 -16.94
N PRO A 399 1.78 2.82 -16.41
CA PRO A 399 2.22 1.46 -16.12
C PRO A 399 2.83 0.77 -17.35
N LEU A 400 4.02 0.17 -17.17
CA LEU A 400 4.74 -0.53 -18.25
C LEU A 400 3.98 -1.80 -18.66
N PHE A 401 3.62 -2.64 -17.69
CA PHE A 401 2.90 -3.90 -17.87
C PHE A 401 1.41 -3.76 -17.57
N TYR A 402 0.76 -2.83 -18.25
CA TYR A 402 -0.68 -2.59 -18.08
C TYR A 402 -1.54 -3.76 -18.58
N THR A 403 -2.57 -4.13 -17.82
CA THR A 403 -3.60 -5.09 -18.23
C THR A 403 -5.01 -4.60 -17.89
N ALA A 404 -5.93 -4.70 -18.83
CA ALA A 404 -7.36 -4.42 -18.59
C ALA A 404 -8.09 -5.59 -17.91
N SER A 405 -7.53 -6.80 -17.97
CA SER A 405 -8.04 -7.97 -17.27
C SER A 405 -7.19 -8.24 -16.04
N VAL A 406 -7.85 -8.44 -14.91
CA VAL A 406 -7.23 -8.93 -13.67
C VAL A 406 -6.83 -10.40 -13.84
N GLY A 407 -5.68 -10.79 -13.29
CA GLY A 407 -5.23 -12.18 -13.19
C GLY A 407 -3.87 -12.47 -13.81
N GLY A 408 -3.17 -13.46 -13.22
CA GLY A 408 -1.75 -13.70 -13.49
C GLY A 408 -1.42 -14.07 -14.93
N LYS A 409 -2.35 -14.71 -15.65
CA LYS A 409 -2.19 -15.02 -17.07
C LYS A 409 -2.17 -13.77 -17.95
N SER A 410 -3.06 -12.82 -17.69
CA SER A 410 -3.13 -11.56 -18.44
C SER A 410 -1.86 -10.73 -18.20
N GLN A 411 -1.38 -10.73 -16.95
CA GLN A 411 -0.13 -10.08 -16.58
C GLN A 411 1.09 -10.73 -17.25
N LEU A 412 1.20 -12.06 -17.21
CA LEU A 412 2.28 -12.80 -17.87
C LEU A 412 2.32 -12.53 -19.39
N LEU A 413 1.15 -12.45 -20.03
CA LEU A 413 1.05 -12.05 -21.44
C LEU A 413 1.53 -10.60 -21.67
N SER A 414 1.24 -9.68 -20.76
CA SER A 414 1.72 -8.30 -20.84
C SER A 414 3.25 -8.23 -20.75
N ILE A 415 3.82 -8.98 -19.82
CA ILE A 415 5.28 -9.11 -19.66
C ILE A 415 5.91 -9.67 -20.93
N PHE A 416 5.36 -10.77 -21.47
CA PHE A 416 5.83 -11.38 -22.71
C PHE A 416 5.81 -10.41 -23.91
N ARG A 417 4.80 -9.53 -23.99
CA ARG A 417 4.70 -8.53 -25.08
C ARG A 417 5.78 -7.45 -25.01
N VAL A 418 6.31 -7.17 -23.81
CA VAL A 418 7.29 -6.11 -23.57
C VAL A 418 8.71 -6.67 -23.59
N LEU A 419 8.96 -7.80 -22.92
CA LEU A 419 10.29 -8.41 -22.81
C LEU A 419 10.59 -9.43 -23.91
N GLY A 420 9.58 -9.90 -24.64
CA GLY A 420 9.73 -10.99 -25.61
C GLY A 420 9.81 -12.36 -24.94
N GLU A 421 10.22 -13.36 -25.73
CA GLU A 421 10.31 -14.75 -25.30
C GLU A 421 11.40 -14.97 -24.23
N PRO A 422 11.09 -15.60 -23.09
CA PRO A 422 12.09 -15.95 -22.09
C PRO A 422 13.03 -17.04 -22.60
N SER A 423 14.30 -16.98 -22.21
CA SER A 423 15.26 -18.05 -22.49
C SER A 423 14.87 -19.35 -21.77
N ALA A 424 15.31 -20.50 -22.29
CA ALA A 424 15.05 -21.79 -21.63
C ALA A 424 15.58 -21.83 -20.18
N SER A 425 16.75 -21.21 -19.94
CA SER A 425 17.34 -21.10 -18.60
C SER A 425 16.49 -20.21 -17.67
N ALA A 426 15.94 -19.10 -18.18
CA ALA A 426 15.05 -18.25 -17.39
C ALA A 426 13.72 -18.95 -17.05
N ILE A 427 13.18 -19.74 -17.97
CA ILE A 427 11.98 -20.56 -17.71
C ILE A 427 12.25 -21.57 -16.61
N GLU A 428 13.39 -22.26 -16.67
CA GLU A 428 13.81 -23.23 -15.66
C GLU A 428 14.04 -22.56 -14.29
N SER A 429 14.75 -21.43 -14.28
CA SER A 429 14.94 -20.59 -13.08
C SER A 429 13.60 -20.22 -12.43
N ILE A 430 12.67 -19.63 -13.19
CA ILE A 430 11.34 -19.26 -12.67
C ILE A 430 10.57 -20.49 -12.17
N ALA A 431 10.73 -21.64 -12.83
CA ALA A 431 10.10 -22.89 -12.44
C ALA A 431 10.66 -23.48 -11.14
N GLU A 432 11.93 -23.22 -10.79
CA GLU A 432 12.54 -23.63 -9.52
C GLU A 432 11.90 -22.92 -8.32
N TYR A 433 11.45 -21.68 -8.50
CA TYR A 433 10.77 -20.89 -7.46
C TYR A 433 9.29 -21.26 -7.25
N ARG A 434 8.81 -22.34 -7.87
CA ARG A 434 7.39 -22.72 -7.90
C ARG A 434 7.18 -24.12 -7.35
N ASP A 435 6.08 -24.31 -6.63
CA ASP A 435 5.65 -25.64 -6.21
C ASP A 435 5.28 -26.51 -7.42
N LYS A 436 5.16 -27.82 -7.21
CA LYS A 436 4.93 -28.78 -8.30
C LYS A 436 3.72 -28.43 -9.18
N GLU A 437 2.59 -28.03 -8.59
CA GLU A 437 1.35 -27.77 -9.31
C GLU A 437 1.44 -26.45 -10.09
N THR A 438 1.89 -25.37 -9.45
CA THR A 438 2.01 -24.06 -10.10
C THR A 438 3.12 -24.04 -11.14
N ARG A 439 4.18 -24.82 -10.95
CA ARG A 439 5.26 -25.02 -11.92
C ARG A 439 4.74 -25.60 -13.22
N GLU A 440 3.98 -26.70 -13.17
CA GLU A 440 3.40 -27.31 -14.37
C GLU A 440 2.47 -26.34 -15.10
N PHE A 441 1.66 -25.58 -14.37
CA PHE A 441 0.78 -24.57 -14.94
C PHE A 441 1.54 -23.41 -15.61
N PHE A 442 2.59 -22.91 -14.97
CA PHE A 442 3.47 -21.89 -15.52
C PHE A 442 4.13 -22.36 -16.82
N MET A 443 4.75 -23.55 -16.80
CA MET A 443 5.40 -24.15 -17.98
C MET A 443 4.42 -24.29 -19.16
N ASN A 444 3.21 -24.78 -18.89
CA ASN A 444 2.16 -24.89 -19.91
C ASN A 444 1.71 -23.53 -20.45
N SER A 445 1.63 -22.52 -19.58
CA SER A 445 1.26 -21.15 -19.95
C SER A 445 2.33 -20.51 -20.84
N VAL A 446 3.60 -20.59 -20.47
CA VAL A 446 4.72 -20.09 -21.27
C VAL A 446 4.79 -20.81 -22.61
N LYS A 447 4.70 -22.15 -22.61
CA LYS A 447 4.70 -22.95 -23.85
C LYS A 447 3.58 -22.51 -24.79
N LYS A 448 2.38 -22.27 -24.27
CA LYS A 448 1.25 -21.78 -25.06
C LYS A 448 1.53 -20.38 -25.61
N LEU A 449 2.08 -19.47 -24.80
CA LEU A 449 2.44 -18.12 -25.23
C LEU A 449 3.44 -18.14 -26.38
N VAL A 450 4.52 -18.91 -26.25
CA VAL A 450 5.56 -19.10 -27.28
C VAL A 450 4.96 -19.67 -28.57
N GLN A 451 4.11 -20.69 -28.47
CA GLN A 451 3.44 -21.29 -29.63
C GLN A 451 2.49 -20.32 -30.35
N THR A 452 1.89 -19.40 -29.60
CA THR A 452 0.99 -18.36 -30.14
C THR A 452 1.70 -17.05 -30.45
N ALA A 453 3.02 -16.96 -30.28
CA ALA A 453 3.75 -15.74 -30.56
C ALA A 453 3.95 -15.60 -32.09
N PRO A 454 3.95 -14.37 -32.63
CA PRO A 454 4.38 -14.15 -34.00
C PRO A 454 5.79 -14.72 -34.21
N PRO A 455 6.13 -15.26 -35.40
CA PRO A 455 7.47 -15.78 -35.66
C PRO A 455 8.55 -14.71 -35.40
N SER A 456 9.71 -15.16 -34.91
CA SER A 456 10.88 -14.37 -34.48
C SER A 456 11.41 -13.36 -35.53
N SER A 457 10.93 -13.44 -36.78
CA SER A 457 11.17 -12.45 -37.85
C SER A 457 10.32 -11.17 -37.75
N THR A 458 9.36 -11.11 -36.83
CA THR A 458 8.52 -9.92 -36.61
C THR A 458 9.27 -8.91 -35.75
N ILE A 459 9.53 -7.72 -36.28
CA ILE A 459 10.20 -6.64 -35.55
C ILE A 459 9.28 -6.17 -34.40
N THR A 460 9.61 -6.54 -33.17
CA THR A 460 9.02 -5.97 -31.95
C THR A 460 9.92 -4.86 -31.42
N PRO A 461 9.36 -3.78 -30.83
CA PRO A 461 10.18 -2.78 -30.18
C PRO A 461 10.92 -3.40 -28.99
N THR A 462 12.20 -3.06 -28.82
CA THR A 462 12.99 -3.46 -27.65
C THR A 462 12.49 -2.77 -26.39
N LEU A 463 12.80 -3.30 -25.20
CA LEU A 463 12.48 -2.63 -23.94
C LEU A 463 13.06 -1.19 -23.89
N ALA A 464 14.30 -1.00 -24.34
CA ALA A 464 14.92 0.32 -24.44
C ALA A 464 14.15 1.27 -25.38
N GLU A 465 13.59 0.75 -26.48
CA GLU A 465 12.73 1.55 -27.34
C GLU A 465 11.41 1.91 -26.67
N LEU A 466 10.85 1.04 -25.82
CA LEU A 466 9.60 1.27 -25.06
C LEU A 466 9.76 2.24 -23.89
N LEU A 467 10.97 2.43 -23.37
CA LEU A 467 11.31 3.32 -22.25
C LEU A 467 11.64 4.75 -22.69
N ARG A 468 10.99 5.24 -23.76
CA ARG A 468 11.14 6.63 -24.20
C ARG A 468 10.22 7.55 -23.40
N SER A 469 10.80 8.58 -22.77
CA SER A 469 10.03 9.60 -22.08
C SER A 469 9.13 10.36 -23.07
N PRO A 470 7.84 10.56 -22.75
CA PRO A 470 6.98 11.49 -23.48
C PRO A 470 7.51 12.93 -23.52
N TYR A 471 8.36 13.30 -22.57
CA TYR A 471 8.81 14.66 -22.30
C TYR A 471 10.21 14.96 -22.86
N GLY A 472 10.90 13.94 -23.39
CA GLY A 472 12.25 14.09 -23.95
C GLY A 472 13.34 14.32 -22.91
N ASP A 473 13.06 13.97 -21.65
CA ASP A 473 13.96 14.06 -20.49
C ASP A 473 14.48 12.68 -20.03
N GLU A 474 14.51 11.70 -20.94
CA GLU A 474 15.06 10.39 -20.62
C GLU A 474 16.58 10.45 -20.39
N ASP A 475 17.05 9.76 -19.35
CA ASP A 475 18.48 9.57 -19.06
C ASP A 475 18.90 8.15 -19.47
N GLU A 476 20.04 8.01 -20.14
CA GLU A 476 20.53 6.71 -20.61
C GLU A 476 20.86 5.76 -19.45
N ASP A 477 21.36 6.29 -18.33
CA ASP A 477 21.68 5.49 -17.15
C ASP A 477 20.41 5.05 -16.41
N GLU A 478 19.36 5.88 -16.39
CA GLU A 478 18.03 5.54 -15.88
C GLU A 478 17.40 4.40 -16.69
N VAL A 479 17.41 4.52 -18.01
CA VAL A 479 16.88 3.48 -18.91
C VAL A 479 17.64 2.17 -18.72
N ARG A 480 18.97 2.23 -18.58
CA ARG A 480 19.79 1.04 -18.33
C ARG A 480 19.47 0.40 -16.98
N LEU A 481 19.35 1.21 -15.92
CA LEU A 481 18.96 0.74 -14.59
C LEU A 481 17.62 -0.02 -14.63
N ILE A 482 16.61 0.55 -15.31
CA ILE A 482 15.29 -0.08 -15.46
C ILE A 482 15.40 -1.42 -16.21
N ILE A 483 16.16 -1.48 -17.31
CA ILE A 483 16.37 -2.71 -18.08
C ILE A 483 17.03 -3.80 -17.22
N ASP A 484 18.02 -3.42 -16.42
CA ASP A 484 18.76 -4.35 -15.58
C ASP A 484 17.95 -4.81 -14.34
N CYS A 485 16.91 -4.07 -13.92
CA CYS A 485 15.90 -4.54 -12.98
C CYS A 485 14.89 -5.51 -13.61
N LEU A 486 14.53 -5.33 -14.89
CA LEU A 486 13.45 -6.05 -15.57
C LEU A 486 13.95 -7.26 -16.38
N ARG A 487 14.57 -8.22 -15.69
CA ARG A 487 15.02 -9.50 -16.28
C ARG A 487 14.05 -10.65 -16.00
N TRP A 488 13.91 -11.54 -16.98
CA TRP A 488 13.11 -12.77 -16.84
C TRP A 488 13.66 -13.67 -15.74
N ASP A 489 14.94 -14.08 -15.87
CA ASP A 489 15.61 -14.83 -14.81
C ASP A 489 15.77 -13.90 -13.60
N PRO A 490 15.18 -14.25 -12.45
CA PRO A 490 15.38 -13.47 -11.24
C PRO A 490 16.89 -13.24 -11.01
N ARG A 491 17.72 -14.27 -11.07
CA ARG A 491 19.17 -14.23 -10.75
C ARG A 491 20.00 -13.26 -11.60
N GLU A 492 19.47 -12.82 -12.74
CA GLU A 492 20.12 -11.85 -13.62
C GLU A 492 19.76 -10.38 -13.30
N ARG A 493 18.81 -10.14 -12.39
CA ARG A 493 18.44 -8.78 -11.97
C ARG A 493 19.52 -8.20 -11.06
N LEU A 494 19.71 -6.88 -11.14
CA LEU A 494 20.62 -6.16 -10.24
C LEU A 494 20.26 -6.38 -8.78
N THR A 495 21.29 -6.48 -7.94
CA THR A 495 21.12 -6.29 -6.50
C THR A 495 20.85 -4.81 -6.18
N ILE A 496 20.27 -4.54 -5.01
CA ILE A 496 20.03 -3.15 -4.57
C ILE A 496 21.35 -2.37 -4.47
N GLN A 497 22.41 -3.00 -3.98
CA GLN A 497 23.72 -2.37 -3.85
C GLN A 497 24.32 -2.00 -5.22
N GLU A 498 24.18 -2.86 -6.23
CA GLU A 498 24.60 -2.53 -7.60
C GLU A 498 23.73 -1.43 -8.22
N ALA A 499 22.42 -1.44 -7.92
CA ALA A 499 21.50 -0.39 -8.37
C ALA A 499 21.89 0.98 -7.82
N LEU A 500 22.24 1.09 -6.53
CA LEU A 500 22.69 2.34 -5.91
C LEU A 500 24.05 2.82 -6.44
N GLN A 501 24.90 1.91 -6.93
CA GLN A 501 26.16 2.25 -7.60
C GLN A 501 25.98 2.70 -9.05
N ASN A 502 24.76 2.64 -9.60
CA ASN A 502 24.50 3.04 -10.96
C ASN A 502 24.88 4.52 -11.21
N PRO A 503 25.48 4.86 -12.38
CA PRO A 503 25.83 6.24 -12.71
C PRO A 503 24.67 7.23 -12.66
N PHE A 504 23.42 6.76 -12.81
CA PHE A 504 22.23 7.57 -12.63
C PHE A 504 22.20 8.25 -11.25
N PHE A 505 22.66 7.59 -10.18
CA PHE A 505 22.74 8.19 -8.85
C PHE A 505 24.11 8.82 -8.61
N THR A 506 25.19 8.09 -8.86
CA THR A 506 26.54 8.50 -8.43
C THR A 506 27.08 9.72 -9.15
N LYS A 507 26.69 9.99 -10.41
CA LYS A 507 27.08 11.21 -11.13
C LYS A 507 26.58 12.50 -10.47
N ASP A 508 25.46 12.42 -9.76
CA ASP A 508 24.82 13.56 -9.10
C ASP A 508 25.12 13.58 -7.58
N GLY A 509 26.10 12.78 -7.13
CA GLY A 509 26.62 12.83 -5.75
C GLY A 509 25.81 12.05 -4.71
N TYR A 510 24.87 11.19 -5.13
CA TYR A 510 24.14 10.33 -4.21
C TYR A 510 25.05 9.23 -3.62
N ASP A 511 24.85 8.93 -2.34
CA ASP A 511 25.66 7.94 -1.60
C ASP A 511 25.26 6.50 -1.99
N PRO A 512 26.16 5.73 -2.63
CA PRO A 512 25.83 4.41 -3.12
C PRO A 512 25.85 3.34 -2.00
N VAL A 513 26.31 3.67 -0.79
CA VAL A 513 26.54 2.67 0.26
C VAL A 513 25.28 2.48 1.09
N ILE A 514 24.87 1.22 1.25
CA ILE A 514 23.94 0.83 2.31
C ILE A 514 24.80 0.55 3.54
N ASP A 515 24.52 1.22 4.65
CA ASP A 515 25.23 0.99 5.89
C ASP A 515 24.93 -0.46 6.37
N PRO A 516 25.95 -1.35 6.48
CA PRO A 516 25.72 -2.72 6.92
C PRO A 516 25.29 -2.81 8.39
N GLU A 517 25.48 -1.75 9.18
CA GLU A 517 24.97 -1.66 10.56
C GLU A 517 23.49 -1.27 10.62
N ASP A 518 22.92 -0.81 9.51
CA ASP A 518 21.53 -0.41 9.34
C ASP A 518 20.62 -1.64 9.26
N THR A 519 20.50 -2.31 10.40
CA THR A 519 19.70 -3.51 10.60
C THR A 519 18.69 -3.25 11.70
N ALA A 520 17.41 -3.50 11.40
CA ALA A 520 16.42 -3.64 12.45
C ALA A 520 16.85 -4.76 13.40
N GLN A 521 16.47 -4.65 14.67
CA GLN A 521 16.47 -5.83 15.54
C GLN A 521 15.63 -6.90 14.86
N ARG A 522 16.21 -8.09 14.65
CA ARG A 522 15.51 -9.20 14.01
C ARG A 522 14.25 -9.52 14.80
N VAL A 523 13.10 -9.17 14.21
CA VAL A 523 11.80 -9.46 14.80
C VAL A 523 11.51 -10.94 14.57
N PRO A 524 11.14 -11.72 15.61
CA PRO A 524 10.66 -13.07 15.40
C PRO A 524 9.39 -13.06 14.56
N SER A 525 9.36 -13.81 13.46
CA SER A 525 8.13 -14.02 12.68
C SER A 525 7.01 -14.57 13.55
N VAL A 526 5.85 -13.91 13.54
CA VAL A 526 4.61 -14.49 14.10
C VAL A 526 4.18 -15.62 13.19
N ARG A 527 4.10 -16.85 13.72
CA ARG A 527 3.65 -18.00 12.95
C ARG A 527 2.13 -18.14 13.03
N PRO A 528 1.47 -18.68 12.00
CA PRO A 528 0.03 -18.96 12.06
C PRO A 528 -0.37 -19.79 13.29
N GLU A 529 0.48 -20.72 13.73
CA GLU A 529 0.24 -21.56 14.91
C GLU A 529 0.25 -20.76 16.22
N ASP A 530 1.02 -19.68 16.28
CA ASP A 530 1.11 -18.82 17.47
C ASP A 530 -0.19 -18.03 17.70
N ILE A 531 -0.97 -17.81 16.63
CA ILE A 531 -2.22 -17.04 16.64
C ILE A 531 -3.32 -17.71 15.79
N SER A 532 -3.55 -19.00 16.02
CA SER A 532 -4.47 -19.82 15.21
C SER A 532 -5.94 -19.46 15.39
N GLU A 533 -6.31 -18.93 16.56
CA GLU A 533 -7.68 -18.57 16.92
C GLU A 533 -7.80 -17.08 17.33
N PRO A 534 -8.99 -16.46 17.17
CA PRO A 534 -9.21 -15.07 17.56
C PRO A 534 -8.83 -14.74 19.01
N VAL A 535 -8.95 -15.70 19.92
CA VAL A 535 -8.56 -15.55 21.33
C VAL A 535 -7.04 -15.43 21.47
N SER A 536 -6.30 -16.32 20.81
CA SER A 536 -4.83 -16.28 20.81
C SER A 536 -4.28 -15.02 20.15
N GLY A 537 -4.87 -14.58 19.04
CA GLY A 537 -4.49 -13.33 18.38
C GLY A 537 -4.73 -12.08 19.24
N ARG A 538 -5.86 -12.03 19.96
CA ARG A 538 -6.13 -10.96 20.94
C ARG A 538 -5.13 -10.97 22.09
N ALA A 539 -4.88 -12.13 22.67
CA ALA A 539 -3.91 -12.26 23.76
C ALA A 539 -2.51 -11.81 23.33
N PHE A 540 -2.10 -12.14 22.10
CA PHE A 540 -0.83 -11.72 21.54
C PHE A 540 -0.72 -10.19 21.41
N LEU A 541 -1.69 -9.55 20.75
CA LEU A 541 -1.69 -8.09 20.59
C LEU A 541 -1.82 -7.35 21.93
N TRP A 542 -2.56 -7.92 22.88
CA TRP A 542 -2.65 -7.38 24.23
C TRP A 542 -1.31 -7.43 24.96
N ASN A 543 -0.58 -8.54 24.88
CA ASN A 543 0.75 -8.64 25.49
C ASN A 543 1.73 -7.64 24.86
N LEU A 544 1.73 -7.53 23.54
CA LEU A 544 2.53 -6.54 22.83
C LEU A 544 2.17 -5.12 23.28
N PHE A 545 0.89 -4.85 23.54
CA PHE A 545 0.41 -3.55 24.00
C PHE A 545 0.93 -3.24 25.41
N LEU A 546 0.93 -4.22 26.31
CA LEU A 546 1.50 -4.07 27.65
C LEU A 546 3.03 -3.92 27.67
N GLU A 547 3.73 -4.54 26.71
CA GLU A 547 5.18 -4.36 26.53
C GLU A 547 5.51 -2.94 26.06
N ARG A 548 4.70 -2.42 25.14
CA ARG A 548 4.85 -1.06 24.62
C ARG A 548 4.46 0.02 25.64
N HIS A 549 3.45 -0.25 26.47
CA HIS A 549 2.91 0.67 27.47
C HIS A 549 3.03 0.11 28.90
N PRO A 550 4.23 0.17 29.53
CA PRO A 550 4.44 -0.29 30.90
C PRO A 550 3.49 0.34 31.93
N GLU A 551 3.07 1.58 31.71
CA GLU A 551 2.12 2.29 32.55
C GLU A 551 0.72 1.64 32.54
N VAL A 552 0.31 1.02 31.42
CA VAL A 552 -0.93 0.24 31.34
C VAL A 552 -0.77 -1.08 32.10
N LYS A 553 0.42 -1.69 32.02
CA LYS A 553 0.75 -2.91 32.78
C LYS A 553 0.72 -2.66 34.28
N GLU A 554 1.25 -1.53 34.75
CA GLU A 554 1.19 -1.10 36.15
C GLU A 554 -0.25 -0.85 36.62
N LEU A 555 -1.06 -0.18 35.79
CA LEU A 555 -2.50 0.01 36.04
C LEU A 555 -3.20 -1.33 36.22
N TRP A 556 -2.98 -2.27 35.28
CA TRP A 556 -3.57 -3.60 35.34
C TRP A 556 -3.18 -4.37 36.61
N ASN A 557 -1.89 -4.39 36.95
CA ASN A 557 -1.41 -5.05 38.16
C ASN A 557 -2.05 -4.45 39.43
N SER A 558 -2.23 -3.12 39.47
CA SER A 558 -2.86 -2.43 40.59
C SER A 558 -4.34 -2.79 40.72
N LEU A 559 -5.06 -2.91 39.61
CA LEU A 559 -6.46 -3.32 39.58
C LEU A 559 -6.64 -4.78 40.03
N VAL A 560 -5.76 -5.68 39.59
CA VAL A 560 -5.74 -7.09 40.00
C VAL A 560 -5.54 -7.20 41.51
N ALA A 561 -4.51 -6.53 42.05
CA ALA A 561 -4.21 -6.57 43.49
C ALA A 561 -5.39 -6.07 44.34
N LYS A 562 -6.03 -4.98 43.90
CA LYS A 562 -7.22 -4.43 44.56
C LYS A 562 -8.40 -5.40 44.52
N HIS A 563 -8.66 -6.04 43.37
CA HIS A 563 -9.73 -7.02 43.25
C HIS A 563 -9.51 -8.23 44.16
N GLU A 564 -8.28 -8.77 44.22
CA GLU A 564 -7.94 -9.87 45.12
C GLU A 564 -8.13 -9.52 46.60
N GLU A 565 -7.81 -8.29 47.00
CA GLU A 565 -8.04 -7.80 48.36
C GLU A 565 -9.54 -7.72 48.67
N GLU A 566 -10.35 -7.17 47.77
CA GLU A 566 -11.81 -7.09 47.91
C GLU A 566 -12.46 -8.49 48.00
N GLN A 567 -11.96 -9.46 47.25
CA GLN A 567 -12.44 -10.86 47.32
C GLN A 567 -12.06 -11.52 48.65
N LYS A 568 -10.85 -11.28 49.18
CA LYS A 568 -10.44 -11.77 50.50
C LYS A 568 -11.31 -11.19 51.61
N VAL A 569 -11.63 -9.89 51.55
CA VAL A 569 -12.50 -9.23 52.53
C VAL A 569 -13.93 -9.77 52.46
N LYS A 570 -14.49 -9.99 51.26
CA LYS A 570 -15.82 -10.62 51.10
C LYS A 570 -15.85 -12.03 51.68
N THR A 571 -14.84 -12.85 51.34
CA THR A 571 -14.74 -14.22 51.83
C THR A 571 -14.59 -14.26 53.36
N ALA A 572 -13.86 -13.31 53.95
CA ALA A 572 -13.69 -13.17 55.40
C ALA A 572 -14.92 -12.57 56.12
N ALA A 573 -15.83 -11.90 55.40
CA ALA A 573 -17.09 -11.40 55.92
C ALA A 573 -18.22 -12.45 55.83
N ASP A 574 -18.11 -13.40 54.89
CA ASP A 574 -19.03 -14.52 54.68
C ASP A 574 -18.67 -15.76 55.55
N THR A 575 -17.48 -15.77 56.17
CA THR A 575 -17.03 -16.79 57.16
C THR A 575 -17.17 -16.26 58.58
#